data_AF-A0A8H9L4F8-F1
#
_entry.id   AF-A0A8H9L4F8-F1
#
_cell.length_a   1.000
_cell.length_b   1.000
_cell.length_c   1.000
_cell.angle_alpha   90.00
_cell.angle_beta   90.00
_cell.angle_gamma   90.00
#
_symmetry.space_group_name_H-M   'P 1'
#
loop_
_entity.id
_entity.type
_entity.pdbx_description
1 polymer ?
#
loop_
_entity_poly.entity_id
_entity_poly.type
_entity_poly.pdbx_seq_one_letter_code
_entity_poly.pdbx_strand_id
1 'polypeptide(L)'
;MSVDVQTTAPRPTAPGRGTWSLTWHGLRTVTVLELRQRVRSTRWKTALVVWFLVVGLITLLTTGAFSILADDPYNDEPFGGIVYSIVVGFVLFLGLLVAPTLSSGAINGDRNAGTLATLQVTLLTPAEIVLGKLAASWIAALAFLVASIPFLAWALAGGGVSGLALLTTVLMLAVVLGVVCAIGLGFSALVGKTSGSAVLTYLTVGGITAVLPIVFGLLAPVTTTMDEVRVWDVEAGYSWAETEAPECEWHTREIGVWHSERTWWLLAPNPFVVVADAQPLTDEPETLLDDGNMLAALQYGVRYARTGPAAEQDWCSDMVGTSGQSPVEEVVVTDQLVWPWGLGFDLLLGAAGVVVAVNRLRVPTERLSRGTRVA
;
A
#
# COMPACT_ATOMS: atom_id res chain seq x y z
N MET A 1 51.41 28.99 53.90
CA MET A 1 49.95 28.91 53.76
C MET A 1 49.68 28.06 52.52
N SER A 2 49.61 26.74 52.69
CA SER A 2 49.32 25.78 51.62
C SER A 2 47.82 25.69 51.46
N VAL A 3 47.31 26.05 50.28
CA VAL A 3 45.89 25.92 49.95
C VAL A 3 45.66 24.48 49.53
N ASP A 4 45.02 23.69 50.40
CA ASP A 4 44.52 22.36 50.06
C ASP A 4 43.36 22.52 49.07
N VAL A 5 43.62 22.19 47.81
CA VAL A 5 42.57 22.05 46.80
C VAL A 5 41.91 20.70 47.04
N GLN A 6 40.73 20.71 47.67
CA GLN A 6 39.86 19.54 47.73
C GLN A 6 39.44 19.15 46.31
N THR A 7 40.07 18.13 45.75
CA THR A 7 39.64 17.47 44.53
C THR A 7 38.35 16.71 44.83
N THR A 8 37.19 17.33 44.59
CA THR A 8 35.90 16.65 44.65
C THR A 8 35.88 15.52 43.62
N ALA A 9 35.61 14.29 44.07
CA ALA A 9 35.44 13.14 43.19
C ALA A 9 34.38 13.44 42.12
N PRO A 10 34.58 13.00 40.86
CA PRO A 10 33.59 13.19 39.81
C PRO A 10 32.27 12.55 40.26
N ARG A 11 31.19 13.34 40.27
CA ARG A 11 29.84 12.81 40.50
C ARG A 11 29.60 11.65 39.53
N PRO A 12 29.04 10.51 39.96
CA PRO A 12 28.61 9.49 39.03
C PRO A 12 27.64 10.15 38.04
N THR A 13 28.01 10.18 36.77
CA THR A 13 27.14 10.63 35.70
C THR A 13 25.90 9.74 35.75
N ALA A 14 24.73 10.36 35.89
CA ALA A 14 23.47 9.63 35.83
C ALA A 14 23.49 8.76 34.55
N PRO A 15 23.08 7.48 34.61
CA PRO A 15 23.12 6.61 33.45
C PRO A 15 22.35 7.29 32.32
N GLY A 16 23.07 7.66 31.26
CA GLY A 16 22.51 8.35 30.11
C GLY A 16 21.37 7.52 29.54
N ARG A 17 20.25 8.18 29.23
CA ARG A 17 19.12 7.52 28.59
C ARG A 17 19.55 6.82 27.31
N GLY A 18 19.25 5.53 27.21
CA GLY A 18 19.58 4.72 26.03
C GLY A 18 18.95 5.30 24.76
N THR A 19 19.56 5.06 23.61
CA THR A 19 19.12 5.63 22.32
C THR A 19 17.70 5.26 21.95
N TRP A 20 17.25 4.09 22.41
CA TRP A 20 15.92 3.53 22.22
C TRP A 20 14.98 3.76 23.42
N SER A 21 15.41 4.49 24.44
CA SER A 21 14.53 4.82 25.55
C SER A 21 13.48 5.83 25.11
N LEU A 22 12.23 5.55 25.48
CA LEU A 22 11.06 6.30 25.06
C LEU A 22 10.31 6.78 26.28
N THR A 23 9.97 8.06 26.30
CA THR A 23 8.98 8.61 27.20
C THR A 23 7.83 9.21 26.44
N TRP A 24 6.63 8.99 26.97
CA TRP A 24 5.41 9.61 26.47
C TRP A 24 5.52 11.13 26.37
N HIS A 25 6.16 11.77 27.36
CA HIS A 25 6.37 13.22 27.39
C HIS A 25 7.28 13.70 26.26
N GLY A 26 8.41 13.02 26.02
CA GLY A 26 9.32 13.36 24.92
C GLY A 26 8.65 13.22 23.56
N LEU A 27 8.03 12.05 23.32
CA LEU A 27 7.31 11.76 22.07
C LEU A 27 6.19 12.78 21.80
N ARG A 28 5.33 13.05 22.80
CA ARG A 28 4.23 14.02 22.69
C ARG A 28 4.74 15.43 22.42
N THR A 29 5.84 15.83 23.07
CA THR A 29 6.41 17.17 22.91
C THR A 29 6.84 17.41 21.47
N VAL A 30 7.64 16.49 20.90
CA VAL A 30 8.09 16.58 19.50
C VAL A 30 6.88 16.58 18.56
N THR A 31 5.96 15.63 18.74
CA THR A 31 4.78 15.50 17.88
C THR A 31 3.92 16.76 17.86
N VAL A 32 3.64 17.33 19.04
CA VAL A 32 2.80 18.54 19.16
C VAL A 32 3.48 19.76 18.57
N LEU A 33 4.80 19.90 18.74
CA LEU A 33 5.55 21.02 18.15
C LEU A 33 5.49 20.98 16.62
N GLU A 34 5.77 19.82 16.02
CA GLU A 34 5.69 19.58 14.58
C GLU A 34 4.28 19.85 14.03
N LEU A 35 3.24 19.32 14.69
CA LEU A 35 1.86 19.54 14.28
C LEU A 35 1.45 21.01 14.36
N ARG A 36 1.85 21.73 15.42
CA ARG A 36 1.57 23.18 15.54
C ARG A 36 2.22 23.98 14.41
N GLN A 37 3.45 23.63 14.02
CA GLN A 37 4.12 24.27 12.88
C GLN A 37 3.36 24.03 11.57
N ARG A 38 2.87 22.80 11.33
CA ARG A 38 2.07 22.46 10.14
C ARG A 38 0.74 23.20 10.11
N VAL A 39 0.00 23.20 11.23
CA VAL A 39 -1.31 23.88 11.33
C VAL A 39 -1.20 25.40 11.17
N ARG A 40 -0.06 26.00 11.55
CA ARG A 40 0.20 27.42 11.34
C ARG A 40 0.48 27.77 9.87
N SER A 41 0.90 26.79 9.06
CA SER A 41 1.14 26.97 7.63
C SER A 41 -0.18 27.06 6.86
N THR A 42 -0.36 28.15 6.10
CA THR A 42 -1.49 28.30 5.17
C THR A 42 -1.51 27.18 4.12
N ARG A 43 -0.33 26.70 3.70
CA ARG A 43 -0.17 25.64 2.70
C ARG A 43 -0.84 24.33 3.09
N TRP A 44 -0.82 23.98 4.37
CA TRP A 44 -1.43 22.75 4.85
C TRP A 44 -2.97 22.84 4.83
N LYS A 45 -3.52 23.99 5.25
CA LYS A 45 -4.97 24.24 5.18
C LYS A 45 -5.46 24.23 3.73
N THR A 46 -4.74 24.89 2.82
CA THR A 46 -5.10 24.87 1.39
C THR A 46 -5.01 23.46 0.81
N ALA A 47 -4.00 22.67 1.19
CA ALA A 47 -3.88 21.29 0.74
C ALA A 47 -5.06 20.42 1.21
N LEU A 48 -5.51 20.56 2.46
CA LEU A 48 -6.69 19.84 2.97
C LEU A 48 -7.97 20.23 2.25
N VAL A 49 -8.18 21.53 1.98
CA VAL A 49 -9.36 22.00 1.23
C VAL A 49 -9.33 21.47 -0.20
N VAL A 50 -8.19 21.59 -0.89
CA VAL A 50 -8.04 21.05 -2.26
C VAL A 50 -8.27 19.54 -2.28
N TRP A 51 -7.70 18.80 -1.33
CA TRP A 51 -7.93 17.37 -1.19
C TRP A 51 -9.41 17.04 -1.04
N PHE A 52 -10.11 17.70 -0.11
CA PHE A 52 -11.53 17.48 0.13
C PHE A 52 -12.36 17.77 -1.13
N LEU A 53 -12.06 18.86 -1.83
CA LEU A 53 -12.75 19.22 -3.08
C LEU A 53 -12.48 18.21 -4.20
N VAL A 54 -11.24 17.74 -4.33
CA VAL A 54 -10.85 16.78 -5.38
C VAL A 54 -11.48 15.41 -5.11
N VAL A 55 -11.43 14.91 -3.88
CA VAL A 55 -12.08 13.64 -3.50
C VAL A 55 -13.61 13.76 -3.60
N GLY A 56 -14.18 14.89 -3.21
CA GLY A 56 -15.62 15.13 -3.38
C GLY A 56 -16.04 15.23 -4.84
N LEU A 57 -15.25 15.89 -5.68
CA LEU A 57 -15.51 16.01 -7.11
C LEU A 57 -15.47 14.64 -7.78
N ILE A 58 -14.45 13.81 -7.54
CA ILE A 58 -14.40 12.48 -8.15
C ILE A 58 -15.58 11.62 -7.69
N THR A 59 -15.95 11.68 -6.39
CA THR A 59 -17.09 10.93 -5.85
C THR A 59 -18.39 11.36 -6.51
N LEU A 60 -18.58 12.67 -6.72
CA LEU A 60 -19.76 13.21 -7.39
C LEU A 60 -19.78 12.83 -8.88
N LEU A 61 -18.65 12.91 -9.57
CA LEU A 61 -18.54 12.55 -10.98
C LEU A 61 -18.77 11.07 -11.22
N THR A 62 -18.20 10.19 -10.40
CA THR A 62 -18.42 8.74 -10.52
C THR A 62 -19.85 8.37 -10.20
N THR A 63 -20.40 8.86 -9.07
CA THR A 63 -21.81 8.64 -8.71
C THR A 63 -22.74 9.13 -9.83
N GLY A 64 -22.50 10.34 -10.35
CA GLY A 64 -23.31 10.91 -11.44
C GLY A 64 -23.19 10.13 -12.75
N ALA A 65 -21.98 9.74 -13.15
CA ALA A 65 -21.76 8.97 -14.36
C ALA A 65 -22.48 7.61 -14.31
N PHE A 66 -22.32 6.86 -13.22
CA PHE A 66 -22.98 5.56 -13.07
C PHE A 66 -24.50 5.71 -12.94
N SER A 67 -25.00 6.75 -12.25
CA SER A 67 -26.45 6.99 -12.18
C SER A 67 -27.11 7.26 -13.54
N ILE A 68 -26.37 7.83 -14.50
CA ILE A 68 -26.88 8.08 -15.86
C ILE A 68 -26.84 6.80 -16.70
N LEU A 69 -25.80 5.98 -16.52
CA LEU A 69 -25.68 4.69 -17.22
C LEU A 69 -26.67 3.65 -16.69
N ALA A 70 -27.06 3.78 -15.42
CA ALA A 70 -27.99 2.93 -14.70
C ALA A 70 -29.48 3.19 -15.00
N ASP A 71 -29.83 4.18 -15.84
CA ASP A 71 -31.23 4.58 -16.10
C ASP A 71 -32.01 3.56 -16.97
N ASP A 72 -31.60 2.28 -16.92
CA ASP A 72 -32.32 1.16 -17.51
C ASP A 72 -33.29 0.58 -16.47
N PRO A 73 -34.62 0.62 -16.69
CA PRO A 73 -35.63 0.13 -15.76
C PRO A 73 -35.53 -1.37 -15.41
N TYR A 74 -34.65 -2.12 -16.08
CA TYR A 74 -34.47 -3.56 -15.90
C TYR A 74 -33.18 -3.94 -15.14
N ASN A 75 -32.30 -2.98 -14.82
CA ASN A 75 -31.04 -3.22 -14.11
C ASN A 75 -31.09 -2.60 -12.71
N ASP A 76 -31.40 -3.41 -11.69
CA ASP A 76 -31.44 -3.01 -10.27
C ASP A 76 -30.07 -3.22 -9.55
N GLU A 77 -28.98 -3.35 -10.33
CA GLU A 77 -27.64 -3.66 -9.82
C GLU A 77 -27.06 -2.54 -8.93
N PRO A 78 -26.55 -2.84 -7.72
CA PRO A 78 -25.99 -1.84 -6.82
C PRO A 78 -24.66 -1.22 -7.32
N PHE A 79 -24.72 -0.05 -7.97
CA PHE A 79 -23.53 0.69 -8.44
C PHE A 79 -22.62 1.24 -7.31
N GLY A 80 -23.06 1.21 -6.06
CA GLY A 80 -22.30 1.71 -4.92
C GLY A 80 -20.94 1.02 -4.74
N GLY A 81 -20.84 -0.28 -5.05
CA GLY A 81 -19.59 -1.05 -4.97
C GLY A 81 -18.52 -0.52 -5.91
N ILE A 82 -18.90 -0.22 -7.16
CA ILE A 82 -18.00 0.36 -8.17
C ILE A 82 -17.52 1.73 -7.72
N VAL A 83 -18.46 2.62 -7.34
CA VAL A 83 -18.14 3.97 -6.86
C VAL A 83 -17.20 3.91 -5.65
N TYR A 84 -17.48 3.02 -4.70
CA TYR A 84 -16.64 2.81 -3.52
C TYR A 84 -15.23 2.37 -3.91
N SER A 85 -15.10 1.39 -4.80
CA SER A 85 -13.80 0.87 -5.27
C SER A 85 -12.94 1.95 -5.92
N ILE A 86 -13.56 2.81 -6.75
CA ILE A 86 -12.88 3.92 -7.44
C ILE A 86 -12.45 4.99 -6.43
N VAL A 87 -13.33 5.39 -5.50
CA VAL A 87 -13.01 6.41 -4.50
C VAL A 87 -11.89 5.93 -3.57
N VAL A 88 -11.93 4.67 -3.11
CA VAL A 88 -10.86 4.08 -2.30
C VAL A 88 -9.54 4.04 -3.06
N GLY A 89 -9.54 3.55 -4.30
CA GLY A 89 -8.34 3.51 -5.14
C GLY A 89 -7.76 4.91 -5.37
N PHE A 90 -8.63 5.89 -5.60
CA PHE A 90 -8.21 7.28 -5.80
C PHE A 90 -7.65 7.93 -4.52
N VAL A 91 -8.30 7.72 -3.38
CA VAL A 91 -7.82 8.19 -2.06
C VAL A 91 -6.47 7.56 -1.73
N LEU A 92 -6.30 6.26 -1.98
CA LEU A 92 -5.03 5.57 -1.82
C LEU A 92 -3.97 6.16 -2.75
N PHE A 93 -4.26 6.31 -4.04
CA PHE A 93 -3.35 6.90 -5.02
C PHE A 93 -2.85 8.28 -4.60
N LEU A 94 -3.76 9.21 -4.30
CA LEU A 94 -3.39 10.54 -3.82
C LEU A 94 -2.63 10.47 -2.48
N GLY A 95 -3.01 9.52 -1.61
CA GLY A 95 -2.33 9.28 -0.34
C GLY A 95 -0.86 8.89 -0.52
N LEU A 96 -0.57 8.00 -1.48
CA LEU A 96 0.78 7.59 -1.87
C LEU A 96 1.58 8.75 -2.49
N LEU A 97 0.92 9.75 -3.09
CA LEU A 97 1.58 10.95 -3.59
C LEU A 97 1.86 11.98 -2.50
N VAL A 98 0.92 12.15 -1.56
CA VAL A 98 1.01 13.16 -0.49
C VAL A 98 1.90 12.69 0.67
N ALA A 99 1.79 11.44 1.11
CA ALA A 99 2.53 10.95 2.27
C ALA A 99 4.07 11.12 2.17
N PRO A 100 4.73 10.85 1.02
CA PRO A 100 6.16 11.13 0.85
C PRO A 100 6.50 12.61 1.04
N THR A 101 5.66 13.55 0.60
CA THR A 101 5.90 14.99 0.83
C THR A 101 5.86 15.38 2.29
N LEU A 102 5.04 14.67 3.09
CA LEU A 102 4.84 14.96 4.50
C LEU A 102 5.98 14.41 5.38
N SER A 103 6.73 13.41 4.92
CA SER A 103 7.75 12.70 5.72
C SER A 103 9.19 12.82 5.18
N SER A 104 9.40 12.87 3.86
CA SER A 104 10.75 12.88 3.24
C SER A 104 11.58 14.11 3.62
N GLY A 105 10.91 15.20 3.98
CA GLY A 105 11.53 16.41 4.50
C GLY A 105 11.73 16.44 6.02
N ALA A 106 11.29 15.44 6.78
CA ALA A 106 11.17 15.57 8.24
C ALA A 106 12.52 15.73 8.96
N ILE A 107 13.58 15.05 8.54
CA ILE A 107 14.92 15.19 9.15
C ILE A 107 15.74 16.23 8.40
N ASN A 108 15.69 16.21 7.07
CA ASN A 108 16.43 17.16 6.25
C ASN A 108 15.91 18.60 6.36
N GLY A 109 14.63 18.79 6.68
CA GLY A 109 14.06 20.11 6.95
C GLY A 109 14.74 20.78 8.15
N ASP A 110 14.94 20.03 9.24
CA ASP A 110 15.64 20.51 10.43
C ASP A 110 17.12 20.77 10.18
N ARG A 111 17.77 19.95 9.35
CA ARG A 111 19.15 20.19 8.91
C ARG A 111 19.24 21.51 8.15
N ASN A 112 18.34 21.73 7.19
CA ASN A 112 18.32 22.93 6.37
C ASN A 112 17.95 24.19 7.16
N ALA A 113 17.12 24.05 8.20
CA ALA A 113 16.74 25.14 9.09
C ALA A 113 17.78 25.44 10.18
N GLY A 114 18.86 24.65 10.28
CA GLY A 114 19.87 24.79 11.34
C GLY A 114 19.37 24.41 12.74
N THR A 115 18.20 23.79 12.86
CA THR A 115 17.56 23.46 14.16
C THR A 115 17.95 22.08 14.69
N LEU A 116 18.56 21.23 13.85
CA LEU A 116 18.95 19.88 14.23
C LEU A 116 19.93 19.84 15.40
N ALA A 117 20.94 20.72 15.39
CA ALA A 117 21.93 20.80 16.47
C ALA A 117 21.27 21.19 17.80
N THR A 118 20.38 22.17 17.78
CA THR A 118 19.64 22.62 18.98
C THR A 118 18.76 21.50 19.56
N LEU A 119 18.11 20.70 18.71
CA LEU A 119 17.33 19.54 19.17
C LEU A 119 18.21 18.44 19.78
N GLN A 120 19.43 18.27 19.29
CA GLN A 120 20.38 17.27 19.81
C GLN A 120 21.01 17.65 21.16
N VAL A 121 20.95 18.92 21.57
CA VAL A 121 21.39 19.36 22.91
C VAL A 121 20.26 19.23 23.95
N THR A 122 19.04 18.89 23.52
CA THR A 122 17.93 18.67 24.45
C THR A 122 18.04 17.32 25.17
N LEU A 123 17.26 17.14 26.23
CA LEU A 123 17.15 15.87 26.98
C LEU A 123 16.38 14.76 26.24
N LEU A 124 16.05 14.97 24.96
CA LEU A 124 15.30 14.01 24.12
C LEU A 124 16.23 12.93 23.55
N THR A 125 15.76 11.68 23.52
CA THR A 125 16.50 10.60 22.89
C THR A 125 16.35 10.62 21.36
N PRO A 126 17.29 10.04 20.59
CA PRO A 126 17.15 9.91 19.14
C PRO A 126 15.84 9.20 18.73
N ALA A 127 15.43 8.16 19.47
CA ALA A 127 14.16 7.47 19.22
C ALA A 127 12.93 8.36 19.45
N GLU A 128 12.93 9.20 20.49
CA GLU A 128 11.84 10.16 20.76
C GLU A 128 11.70 11.19 19.63
N ILE A 129 12.82 11.68 19.09
CA ILE A 129 12.82 12.63 17.97
C ILE A 129 12.28 11.96 16.70
N VAL A 130 12.80 10.79 16.34
CA VAL A 130 12.39 10.07 15.11
C VAL A 130 10.93 9.66 15.16
N LEU A 131 10.50 9.00 16.24
CA LEU A 131 9.12 8.55 16.37
C LEU A 131 8.15 9.73 16.53
N GLY A 132 8.57 10.84 17.15
CA GLY A 132 7.74 12.04 17.24
C GLY A 132 7.49 12.68 15.88
N LYS A 133 8.51 12.70 15.02
CA LYS A 133 8.38 13.15 13.63
C LYS A 133 7.54 12.20 12.79
N LEU A 134 7.74 10.89 12.95
CA LEU A 134 6.92 9.88 12.30
C LEU A 134 5.45 10.04 12.68
N ALA A 135 5.15 10.18 13.97
CA ALA A 135 3.81 10.39 14.48
C ALA A 135 3.21 11.68 13.93
N ALA A 136 3.96 12.78 13.88
CA ALA A 136 3.49 14.04 13.31
C ALA A 136 3.19 13.93 11.80
N SER A 137 4.05 13.26 11.01
CA SER A 137 3.78 13.03 9.59
C SER A 137 2.61 12.09 9.36
N TRP A 138 2.48 11.04 10.19
CA TRP A 138 1.38 10.09 10.10
C TRP A 138 0.05 10.74 10.48
N ILE A 139 -0.02 11.48 11.60
CA ILE A 139 -1.22 12.25 11.98
C ILE A 139 -1.60 13.26 10.89
N ALA A 140 -0.62 13.91 10.26
CA ALA A 140 -0.89 14.81 9.14
C ALA A 140 -1.50 14.07 7.95
N ALA A 141 -1.04 12.84 7.63
CA ALA A 141 -1.63 12.00 6.59
C ALA A 141 -3.04 11.52 6.98
N LEU A 142 -3.25 11.14 8.26
CA LEU A 142 -4.56 10.75 8.78
C LEU A 142 -5.58 11.88 8.68
N ALA A 143 -5.17 13.15 8.78
CA ALA A 143 -6.08 14.28 8.57
C ALA A 143 -6.67 14.30 7.14
N PHE A 144 -5.89 13.96 6.12
CA PHE A 144 -6.37 13.81 4.75
C PHE A 144 -7.32 12.61 4.61
N LEU A 145 -6.97 11.48 5.23
CA LEU A 145 -7.83 10.29 5.26
C LEU A 145 -9.18 10.57 5.93
N VAL A 146 -9.18 11.25 7.09
CA VAL A 146 -10.40 11.66 7.80
C VAL A 146 -11.24 12.60 6.93
N ALA A 147 -10.61 13.51 6.19
CA ALA A 147 -11.32 14.36 5.23
C ALA A 147 -11.99 13.56 4.09
N SER A 148 -11.50 12.36 3.76
CA SER A 148 -12.09 11.47 2.76
C SER A 148 -13.23 10.59 3.29
N ILE A 149 -13.33 10.37 4.61
CA ILE A 149 -14.35 9.51 5.22
C ILE A 149 -15.79 9.83 4.78
N PRO A 150 -16.27 11.10 4.74
CA PRO A 150 -17.64 11.37 4.32
C PRO A 150 -17.94 10.90 2.89
N PHE A 151 -16.95 10.95 2.00
CA PHE A 151 -17.10 10.48 0.62
C PHE A 151 -17.07 8.96 0.51
N LEU A 152 -16.23 8.29 1.32
CA LEU A 152 -16.25 6.83 1.42
C LEU A 152 -17.56 6.31 2.02
N ALA A 153 -18.10 7.01 3.02
CA ALA A 153 -19.39 6.69 3.61
C ALA A 153 -20.55 6.95 2.63
N TRP A 154 -20.47 8.01 1.83
CA TRP A 154 -21.42 8.27 0.74
C TRP A 154 -21.41 7.15 -0.30
N ALA A 155 -20.23 6.73 -0.75
CA ALA A 155 -20.10 5.64 -1.72
C ALA A 155 -20.64 4.30 -1.17
N LEU A 156 -20.36 4.01 0.11
CA LEU A 156 -20.90 2.83 0.80
C LEU A 156 -22.43 2.86 0.89
N ALA A 157 -23.03 4.05 1.08
CA ALA A 157 -24.48 4.20 1.14
C ALA A 157 -25.17 3.85 -0.18
N GLY A 158 -24.44 3.81 -1.30
CA GLY A 158 -24.92 3.33 -2.59
C GLY A 158 -25.10 1.80 -2.69
N GLY A 159 -24.76 1.03 -1.66
CA GLY A 159 -24.88 -0.43 -1.65
C GLY A 159 -23.69 -1.17 -2.28
N GLY A 160 -23.75 -2.51 -2.33
CA GLY A 160 -22.74 -3.36 -2.97
C GLY A 160 -21.44 -3.60 -2.17
N VAL A 161 -21.34 -3.11 -0.92
CA VAL A 161 -20.20 -3.38 -0.04
C VAL A 161 -20.67 -3.52 1.41
N SER A 162 -20.03 -4.41 2.17
CA SER A 162 -20.38 -4.62 3.58
C SER A 162 -20.11 -3.37 4.43
N GLY A 163 -20.95 -3.13 5.45
CA GLY A 163 -20.75 -1.99 6.36
C GLY A 163 -19.42 -2.02 7.12
N LEU A 164 -18.85 -3.21 7.34
CA LEU A 164 -17.53 -3.40 7.94
C LEU A 164 -16.39 -2.97 7.01
N ALA A 165 -16.61 -2.93 5.70
CA ALA A 165 -15.58 -2.57 4.73
C ALA A 165 -15.07 -1.13 4.92
N LEU A 166 -15.91 -0.19 5.37
CA LEU A 166 -15.44 1.17 5.66
C LEU A 166 -14.39 1.17 6.78
N LEU A 167 -14.63 0.42 7.86
CA LEU A 167 -13.71 0.33 8.97
C LEU A 167 -12.41 -0.35 8.54
N THR A 168 -12.48 -1.50 7.87
CA THR A 168 -11.28 -2.23 7.43
C THR A 168 -10.47 -1.41 6.43
N THR A 169 -11.12 -0.73 5.50
CA THR A 169 -10.47 0.12 4.49
C THR A 169 -9.80 1.32 5.13
N VAL A 170 -10.48 2.05 6.03
CA VAL A 170 -9.87 3.18 6.73
C VAL A 170 -8.66 2.73 7.56
N LEU A 171 -8.75 1.58 8.23
CA LEU A 171 -7.62 1.01 8.98
C LEU A 171 -6.45 0.63 8.07
N MET A 172 -6.71 -0.06 6.95
CA MET A 172 -5.66 -0.44 6.01
C MET A 172 -4.99 0.79 5.36
N LEU A 173 -5.78 1.77 4.91
CA LEU A 173 -5.25 3.03 4.39
C LEU A 173 -4.40 3.76 5.45
N ALA A 174 -4.86 3.80 6.71
CA ALA A 174 -4.09 4.39 7.80
C ALA A 174 -2.73 3.71 8.00
N VAL A 175 -2.68 2.38 7.98
CA VAL A 175 -1.43 1.63 8.14
C VAL A 175 -0.50 1.83 6.95
N VAL A 176 -1.01 1.71 5.72
CA VAL A 176 -0.23 1.95 4.49
C VAL A 176 0.37 3.35 4.46
N LEU A 177 -0.41 4.39 4.80
CA LEU A 177 0.10 5.77 4.90
C LEU A 177 1.19 5.88 5.98
N GLY A 178 1.05 5.15 7.09
CA GLY A 178 2.06 5.09 8.15
C GLY A 178 3.38 4.47 7.67
N VAL A 179 3.29 3.37 6.92
CA VAL A 179 4.46 2.72 6.30
C VAL A 179 5.17 3.67 5.34
N VAL A 180 4.43 4.31 4.43
CA VAL A 180 4.99 5.27 3.47
C VAL A 180 5.66 6.44 4.19
N CYS A 181 5.06 6.92 5.28
CA CYS A 181 5.68 7.94 6.15
C CYS A 181 7.01 7.44 6.74
N ALA A 182 7.07 6.20 7.21
CA ALA A 182 8.27 5.59 7.79
C ALA A 182 9.40 5.40 6.77
N ILE A 183 9.07 4.95 5.55
CA ILE A 183 10.01 4.84 4.43
C ILE A 183 10.60 6.22 4.10
N GLY A 184 9.73 7.23 3.96
CA GLY A 184 10.18 8.59 3.66
C GLY A 184 11.07 9.18 4.75
N LEU A 185 10.75 8.92 6.03
CA LEU A 185 11.59 9.33 7.16
C LEU A 185 12.96 8.66 7.13
N GLY A 186 13.03 7.37 6.77
CA GLY A 186 14.27 6.63 6.61
C GLY A 186 15.18 7.24 5.55
N PHE A 187 14.64 7.55 4.36
CA PHE A 187 15.38 8.25 3.32
C PHE A 187 15.77 9.68 3.72
N SER A 188 14.94 10.35 4.51
CA SER A 188 15.25 11.69 5.06
C SER A 188 16.47 11.66 5.96
N ALA A 189 16.69 10.57 6.70
CA ALA A 189 17.87 10.39 7.52
C ALA A 189 19.13 10.10 6.69
N LEU A 190 19.00 9.27 5.65
CA LEU A 190 20.10 8.75 4.83
C LEU A 190 20.69 9.79 3.87
N VAL A 191 19.84 10.60 3.24
CA VAL A 191 20.23 11.52 2.17
C VAL A 191 20.38 12.92 2.75
N GLY A 192 21.46 13.63 2.44
CA GLY A 192 21.67 14.99 2.94
C GLY A 192 20.82 16.09 2.29
N LYS A 193 20.26 15.82 1.10
CA LYS A 193 19.41 16.75 0.33
C LYS A 193 17.94 16.36 0.43
N THR A 194 17.06 17.33 0.71
CA THR A 194 15.59 17.13 0.79
C THR A 194 15.02 16.57 -0.52
N SER A 195 15.42 17.13 -1.66
CA SER A 195 14.96 16.67 -2.97
C SER A 195 15.36 15.21 -3.27
N GLY A 196 16.57 14.81 -2.90
CA GLY A 196 17.04 13.43 -3.09
C GLY A 196 16.28 12.43 -2.22
N SER A 197 15.95 12.79 -0.98
CA SER A 197 15.12 11.95 -0.12
C SER A 197 13.70 11.80 -0.66
N ALA A 198 13.10 12.87 -1.17
CA ALA A 198 11.76 12.82 -1.76
C ALA A 198 11.73 11.89 -2.98
N VAL A 199 12.69 12.05 -3.91
CA VAL A 199 12.79 11.20 -5.11
C VAL A 199 12.94 9.73 -4.75
N LEU A 200 13.83 9.38 -3.82
CA LEU A 200 14.00 7.98 -3.41
C LEU A 200 12.75 7.40 -2.76
N THR A 201 12.03 8.19 -1.97
CA THR A 201 10.76 7.76 -1.39
C THR A 201 9.73 7.46 -2.48
N TYR A 202 9.60 8.35 -3.47
CA TYR A 202 8.71 8.13 -4.61
C TYR A 202 9.12 6.93 -5.47
N LEU A 203 10.42 6.73 -5.71
CA LEU A 203 10.91 5.58 -6.46
C LEU A 203 10.66 4.26 -5.72
N THR A 204 10.80 4.23 -4.40
CA THR A 204 10.51 3.02 -3.62
C THR A 204 9.01 2.72 -3.61
N VAL A 205 8.17 3.71 -3.29
CA VAL A 205 6.71 3.51 -3.23
C VAL A 205 6.13 3.22 -4.62
N GLY A 206 6.56 3.97 -5.64
CA GLY A 206 6.19 3.74 -7.04
C GLY A 206 6.75 2.41 -7.58
N GLY A 207 7.94 2.00 -7.13
CA GLY A 207 8.52 0.70 -7.45
C GLY A 207 7.67 -0.45 -6.94
N ILE A 208 7.26 -0.38 -5.67
CA ILE A 208 6.37 -1.39 -5.06
C ILE A 208 5.00 -1.40 -5.74
N THR A 209 4.46 -0.21 -6.05
CA THR A 209 3.09 -0.06 -6.59
C THR A 209 2.98 -0.42 -8.07
N ALA A 210 3.94 -0.02 -8.90
CA ALA A 210 3.86 -0.16 -10.35
C ALA A 210 4.91 -1.13 -10.92
N VAL A 211 6.15 -1.06 -10.45
CA VAL A 211 7.24 -1.86 -11.03
C VAL A 211 7.11 -3.34 -10.65
N LEU A 212 6.73 -3.68 -9.41
CA LEU A 212 6.57 -5.09 -9.02
C LEU A 212 5.49 -5.83 -9.84
N PRO A 213 4.27 -5.29 -10.05
CA PRO A 213 3.30 -5.91 -10.96
C PRO A 213 3.80 -6.02 -12.41
N ILE A 214 4.53 -5.03 -12.91
CA ILE A 214 5.12 -5.09 -14.25
C ILE A 214 6.14 -6.24 -14.32
N VAL A 215 6.99 -6.39 -13.31
CA VAL A 215 7.96 -7.49 -13.23
C VAL A 215 7.24 -8.83 -13.16
N PHE A 216 6.16 -8.94 -12.40
CA PHE A 216 5.33 -10.15 -12.36
C PHE A 216 4.85 -10.56 -13.76
N GLY A 217 4.29 -9.61 -14.53
CA GLY A 217 3.86 -9.88 -15.92
C GLY A 217 5.01 -10.19 -16.87
N LEU A 218 6.15 -9.51 -16.73
CA LEU A 218 7.35 -9.76 -17.56
C LEU A 218 8.02 -11.12 -17.27
N LEU A 219 7.79 -11.68 -16.08
CA LEU A 219 8.27 -13.02 -15.73
C LEU A 219 7.40 -14.14 -16.29
N ALA A 220 6.20 -13.84 -16.82
CA ALA A 220 5.31 -14.84 -17.41
C ALA A 220 6.03 -15.81 -18.36
N PRO A 221 6.74 -15.37 -19.42
CA PRO A 221 7.43 -16.28 -20.34
C PRO A 221 8.54 -17.11 -19.68
N VAL A 222 9.15 -16.62 -18.59
CA VAL A 222 10.20 -17.35 -17.85
C VAL A 222 9.57 -18.43 -16.95
N THR A 223 8.35 -18.19 -16.48
CA THR A 223 7.60 -19.11 -15.63
C THR A 223 6.69 -20.06 -16.39
N THR A 224 6.55 -19.90 -17.70
CA THR A 224 5.78 -20.82 -18.55
C THR A 224 6.62 -22.06 -18.87
N THR A 225 6.11 -23.25 -18.53
CA THR A 225 6.71 -24.54 -18.92
C THR A 225 5.76 -25.32 -19.82
N MET A 226 6.33 -26.22 -20.62
CA MET A 226 5.55 -27.14 -21.45
C MET A 226 5.18 -28.34 -20.57
N ASP A 227 3.89 -28.45 -20.26
CA ASP A 227 3.37 -29.48 -19.39
C ASP A 227 2.34 -30.32 -20.18
N GLU A 228 2.27 -31.62 -19.88
CA GLU A 228 1.22 -32.50 -20.41
C GLU A 228 -0.07 -32.25 -19.63
N VAL A 229 -1.03 -31.60 -20.26
CA VAL A 229 -2.34 -31.26 -19.67
C VAL A 229 -3.43 -32.04 -20.35
N ARG A 230 -4.41 -32.48 -19.57
CA ARG A 230 -5.61 -33.14 -20.08
C ARG A 230 -6.62 -32.06 -20.51
N VAL A 231 -6.92 -32.03 -21.80
CA VAL A 231 -7.79 -31.03 -22.41
C VAL A 231 -9.06 -31.72 -22.92
N TRP A 232 -10.21 -31.12 -22.60
CA TRP A 232 -11.50 -31.47 -23.19
C TRP A 232 -11.64 -30.70 -24.50
N ASP A 233 -11.50 -31.39 -25.63
CA ASP A 233 -11.46 -30.77 -26.96
C ASP A 233 -12.32 -31.56 -27.96
N VAL A 234 -12.58 -30.96 -29.12
CA VAL A 234 -13.26 -31.63 -30.24
C VAL A 234 -12.42 -32.79 -30.78
N GLU A 235 -13.09 -33.80 -31.31
CA GLU A 235 -12.46 -34.98 -31.90
C GLU A 235 -11.32 -34.65 -32.88
N ALA A 236 -10.28 -35.48 -32.86
CA ALA A 236 -9.08 -35.22 -33.63
C ALA A 236 -9.35 -35.29 -35.16
N GLY A 237 -9.23 -34.16 -35.84
CA GLY A 237 -9.41 -34.07 -37.30
C GLY A 237 -10.76 -33.52 -37.74
N TYR A 238 -11.63 -33.13 -36.79
CA TYR A 238 -12.88 -32.45 -37.09
C TYR A 238 -12.67 -31.22 -37.98
N SER A 239 -13.48 -31.10 -39.02
CA SER A 239 -13.50 -29.94 -39.90
C SER A 239 -14.81 -29.18 -39.73
N TRP A 240 -14.72 -27.87 -39.46
CA TRP A 240 -15.88 -26.97 -39.44
C TRP A 240 -16.65 -26.85 -40.77
N ALA A 241 -16.18 -27.51 -41.83
CA ALA A 241 -16.90 -27.66 -43.09
C ALA A 241 -17.92 -28.82 -43.07
N GLU A 242 -17.86 -29.69 -42.05
CA GLU A 242 -18.79 -30.78 -41.85
C GLU A 242 -20.13 -30.28 -41.27
N THR A 243 -21.23 -30.92 -41.64
CA THR A 243 -22.59 -30.54 -41.20
C THR A 243 -23.00 -31.16 -39.87
N GLU A 244 -22.20 -32.10 -39.35
CA GLU A 244 -22.44 -32.77 -38.07
C GLU A 244 -21.73 -32.01 -36.94
N ALA A 245 -22.36 -31.95 -35.76
CA ALA A 245 -21.76 -31.31 -34.59
C ALA A 245 -20.61 -32.19 -34.08
N PRO A 246 -19.46 -31.60 -33.70
CA PRO A 246 -18.33 -32.38 -33.21
C PRO A 246 -18.65 -33.00 -31.84
N GLU A 247 -18.13 -34.21 -31.61
CA GLU A 247 -18.12 -34.80 -30.27
C GLU A 247 -16.89 -34.29 -29.49
N CYS A 248 -17.08 -33.99 -28.21
CA CYS A 248 -16.00 -33.62 -27.31
C CYS A 248 -15.39 -34.88 -26.68
N GLU A 249 -14.07 -35.00 -26.72
CA GLU A 249 -13.33 -36.10 -26.10
C GLU A 249 -12.09 -35.61 -25.33
N TRP A 250 -11.57 -36.50 -24.47
CA TRP A 250 -10.39 -36.19 -23.68
C TRP A 250 -9.12 -36.40 -24.49
N HIS A 251 -8.34 -35.33 -24.63
CA HIS A 251 -7.01 -35.37 -25.24
C HIS A 251 -5.93 -35.01 -24.23
N THR A 252 -4.74 -35.60 -24.36
CA THR A 252 -3.55 -35.12 -23.66
C THR A 252 -2.71 -34.31 -24.64
N ARG A 253 -2.43 -33.06 -24.30
CA ARG A 253 -1.62 -32.16 -25.13
C ARG A 253 -0.50 -31.55 -24.31
N GLU A 254 0.65 -31.41 -24.97
CA GLU A 254 1.77 -30.63 -24.44
C GLU A 254 1.51 -29.15 -24.76
N ILE A 255 1.19 -28.36 -23.74
CA ILE A 255 0.85 -26.93 -23.89
C ILE A 255 1.68 -26.06 -22.94
N GLY A 256 1.84 -24.79 -23.31
CA GLY A 256 2.54 -23.82 -22.47
C GLY A 256 1.66 -23.38 -21.30
N VAL A 257 2.00 -23.84 -20.09
CA VAL A 257 1.27 -23.54 -18.85
C VAL A 257 2.00 -22.47 -18.06
N TRP A 258 1.31 -21.38 -17.71
CA TRP A 258 1.91 -20.30 -16.92
C TRP A 258 1.82 -20.58 -15.42
N HIS A 259 2.98 -20.81 -14.80
CA HIS A 259 3.11 -21.00 -13.35
C HIS A 259 3.15 -19.69 -12.55
N SER A 260 2.02 -19.00 -12.47
CA SER A 260 1.86 -17.75 -11.70
C SER A 260 2.07 -17.93 -10.18
N GLU A 261 1.86 -19.13 -9.66
CA GLU A 261 2.04 -19.49 -8.25
C GLU A 261 3.51 -19.40 -7.79
N ARG A 262 4.45 -19.30 -8.73
CA ARG A 262 5.88 -19.11 -8.45
C ARG A 262 6.26 -17.65 -8.24
N THR A 263 5.46 -16.70 -8.74
CA THR A 263 5.79 -15.27 -8.78
C THR A 263 4.75 -14.35 -8.13
N TRP A 264 3.62 -14.86 -7.62
CA TRP A 264 2.56 -14.08 -6.96
C TRP A 264 3.06 -13.18 -5.81
N TRP A 265 4.14 -13.57 -5.13
CA TRP A 265 4.74 -12.81 -4.02
C TRP A 265 5.22 -11.41 -4.44
N LEU A 266 5.42 -11.16 -5.74
CA LEU A 266 5.71 -9.84 -6.27
C LEU A 266 4.50 -8.90 -6.19
N LEU A 267 3.28 -9.44 -6.27
CA LEU A 267 2.05 -8.67 -6.17
C LEU A 267 1.69 -8.34 -4.72
N ALA A 268 2.09 -9.18 -3.77
CA ALA A 268 1.67 -9.07 -2.38
C ALA A 268 2.01 -7.71 -1.73
N PRO A 269 3.23 -7.14 -1.86
CA PRO A 269 3.58 -5.82 -1.29
C PRO A 269 2.83 -4.62 -1.88
N ASN A 270 2.05 -4.80 -2.96
CA ASN A 270 1.40 -3.67 -3.60
C ASN A 270 0.33 -3.05 -2.67
N PRO A 271 0.38 -1.74 -2.37
CA PRO A 271 -0.58 -1.10 -1.47
C PRO A 271 -2.04 -1.25 -1.88
N PHE A 272 -2.33 -1.29 -3.19
CA PHE A 272 -3.68 -1.49 -3.71
C PHE A 272 -4.14 -2.93 -3.48
N VAL A 273 -3.26 -3.91 -3.67
CA VAL A 273 -3.52 -5.32 -3.40
C VAL A 273 -3.76 -5.55 -1.91
N VAL A 274 -2.94 -4.96 -1.03
CA VAL A 274 -3.09 -5.06 0.42
C VAL A 274 -4.45 -4.51 0.88
N VAL A 275 -4.88 -3.36 0.33
CA VAL A 275 -6.18 -2.77 0.67
C VAL A 275 -7.33 -3.58 0.08
N ALA A 276 -7.24 -4.00 -1.18
CA ALA A 276 -8.28 -4.77 -1.86
C ALA A 276 -8.51 -6.14 -1.20
N ASP A 277 -7.45 -6.92 -0.98
CA ASP A 277 -7.58 -8.27 -0.45
C ASP A 277 -8.00 -8.32 1.03
N ALA A 278 -7.83 -7.21 1.76
CA ALA A 278 -8.29 -7.05 3.14
C ALA A 278 -9.78 -6.69 3.27
N GLN A 279 -10.46 -6.38 2.16
CA GLN A 279 -11.87 -5.99 2.21
C GLN A 279 -12.80 -7.19 2.36
N PRO A 280 -13.78 -7.13 3.27
CA PRO A 280 -14.88 -8.08 3.33
C PRO A 280 -15.90 -7.74 2.23
N LEU A 281 -15.84 -8.44 1.11
CA LEU A 281 -16.84 -8.39 0.04
C LEU A 281 -18.12 -9.12 0.48
N THR A 282 -19.27 -8.69 -0.05
CA THR A 282 -20.59 -9.27 0.27
C THR A 282 -20.93 -10.48 -0.58
N ASP A 283 -20.47 -10.46 -1.83
CA ASP A 283 -20.77 -11.44 -2.86
C ASP A 283 -19.46 -12.09 -3.33
N GLU A 284 -19.58 -13.14 -4.14
CA GLU A 284 -18.40 -13.84 -4.64
C GLU A 284 -17.56 -12.88 -5.51
N PRO A 285 -16.22 -12.93 -5.42
CA PRO A 285 -15.37 -11.98 -6.15
C PRO A 285 -15.57 -12.02 -7.67
N GLU A 286 -16.01 -13.15 -8.21
CA GLU A 286 -16.33 -13.37 -9.62
C GLU A 286 -17.57 -12.59 -10.08
N THR A 287 -18.63 -12.56 -9.27
CA THR A 287 -19.83 -11.78 -9.62
C THR A 287 -19.52 -10.28 -9.56
N LEU A 288 -18.78 -9.85 -8.54
CA LEU A 288 -18.39 -8.45 -8.37
C LEU A 288 -17.38 -7.97 -9.43
N LEU A 289 -16.68 -8.90 -10.05
CA LEU A 289 -15.78 -8.65 -11.19
C LEU A 289 -16.58 -8.24 -12.43
N ASP A 290 -17.65 -8.97 -12.73
CA ASP A 290 -18.56 -8.66 -13.83
C ASP A 290 -19.28 -7.33 -13.62
N ASP A 291 -19.55 -6.97 -12.36
CA ASP A 291 -20.10 -5.67 -11.99
C ASP A 291 -19.08 -4.52 -12.10
N GLY A 292 -17.81 -4.78 -12.44
CA GLY A 292 -16.79 -3.74 -12.61
C GLY A 292 -16.21 -3.18 -11.31
N ASN A 293 -16.33 -3.89 -10.19
CA ASN A 293 -15.70 -3.50 -8.93
C ASN A 293 -14.17 -3.71 -9.01
N MET A 294 -13.42 -2.62 -9.10
CA MET A 294 -11.96 -2.66 -9.27
C MET A 294 -11.23 -3.33 -8.09
N LEU A 295 -11.73 -3.20 -6.86
CA LEU A 295 -11.08 -3.82 -5.69
C LEU A 295 -11.37 -5.31 -5.64
N ALA A 296 -12.58 -5.74 -6.00
CA ALA A 296 -12.88 -7.16 -6.19
C ALA A 296 -12.00 -7.76 -7.29
N ALA A 297 -11.80 -7.04 -8.40
CA ALA A 297 -10.92 -7.48 -9.47
C ALA A 297 -9.46 -7.67 -9.02
N LEU A 298 -8.93 -6.77 -8.18
CA LEU A 298 -7.59 -6.90 -7.61
C LEU A 298 -7.51 -8.07 -6.61
N GLN A 299 -8.53 -8.25 -5.77
CA GLN A 299 -8.58 -9.35 -4.81
C GLN A 299 -8.65 -10.71 -5.53
N TYR A 300 -9.54 -10.85 -6.51
CA TYR A 300 -9.65 -12.06 -7.32
C TYR A 300 -8.35 -12.30 -8.10
N GLY A 301 -7.85 -11.30 -8.83
CA GLY A 301 -6.66 -11.45 -9.66
C GLY A 301 -5.42 -11.89 -8.88
N VAL A 302 -5.22 -11.38 -7.65
CA VAL A 302 -4.07 -11.80 -6.83
C VAL A 302 -4.24 -13.22 -6.27
N ARG A 303 -5.46 -13.62 -5.91
CA ARG A 303 -5.74 -14.99 -5.43
C ARG A 303 -5.68 -15.99 -6.58
N TYR A 304 -6.16 -15.62 -7.76
CA TYR A 304 -6.02 -16.39 -8.98
C TYR A 304 -4.54 -16.63 -9.31
N ALA A 305 -3.71 -15.58 -9.29
CA ALA A 305 -2.27 -15.70 -9.48
C ALA A 305 -1.57 -16.61 -8.45
N ARG A 306 -2.17 -16.83 -7.28
CA ARG A 306 -1.66 -17.74 -6.24
C ARG A 306 -2.14 -19.18 -6.41
N THR A 307 -3.27 -19.39 -7.08
CA THR A 307 -3.92 -20.70 -7.22
C THR A 307 -3.08 -21.64 -8.08
N GLY A 308 -2.39 -21.11 -9.09
CA GLY A 308 -1.58 -21.88 -10.02
C GLY A 308 -2.41 -22.44 -11.18
N PRO A 309 -1.80 -23.25 -12.06
CA PRO A 309 -2.47 -23.75 -13.25
C PRO A 309 -3.50 -24.83 -12.95
N ALA A 310 -4.56 -24.87 -13.77
CA ALA A 310 -5.56 -25.93 -13.74
C ALA A 310 -4.96 -27.26 -14.23
N ALA A 311 -5.37 -28.37 -13.61
CA ALA A 311 -4.95 -29.71 -13.99
C ALA A 311 -5.62 -30.18 -15.30
N GLU A 312 -6.82 -29.66 -15.58
CA GLU A 312 -7.62 -29.97 -16.76
C GLU A 312 -8.10 -28.65 -17.39
N GLN A 313 -8.29 -28.63 -18.71
CA GLN A 313 -8.76 -27.43 -19.43
C GLN A 313 -9.91 -27.77 -20.37
N ASP A 314 -10.86 -26.85 -20.48
CA ASP A 314 -12.00 -26.97 -21.37
C ASP A 314 -11.85 -26.06 -22.58
N TRP A 315 -11.69 -26.66 -23.76
CA TRP A 315 -11.66 -25.94 -25.03
C TRP A 315 -12.92 -26.22 -25.86
N CYS A 316 -13.65 -27.31 -25.58
CA CYS A 316 -14.78 -27.75 -26.39
C CYS A 316 -16.08 -26.97 -26.08
N SER A 317 -16.37 -26.65 -24.82
CA SER A 317 -17.71 -26.19 -24.44
C SER A 317 -18.13 -24.86 -25.09
N ASP A 318 -17.21 -23.89 -25.21
CA ASP A 318 -17.46 -22.61 -25.89
C ASP A 318 -17.59 -22.78 -27.42
N MET A 319 -16.86 -23.75 -27.98
CA MET A 319 -16.82 -24.02 -29.42
C MET A 319 -18.08 -24.71 -29.95
N VAL A 320 -18.69 -25.61 -29.18
CA VAL A 320 -19.84 -26.42 -29.62
C VAL A 320 -21.18 -25.86 -29.13
N GLY A 321 -21.16 -24.83 -28.27
CA GLY A 321 -22.37 -24.19 -27.75
C GLY A 321 -23.28 -25.15 -26.98
N THR A 322 -22.73 -26.26 -26.47
CA THR A 322 -23.52 -27.28 -25.78
C THR A 322 -23.99 -26.74 -24.43
N SER A 323 -25.27 -26.95 -24.12
CA SER A 323 -25.83 -26.89 -22.76
C SER A 323 -25.40 -28.07 -21.88
N GLY A 324 -24.44 -28.88 -22.35
CA GLY A 324 -23.84 -29.99 -21.63
C GLY A 324 -22.80 -29.47 -20.66
N GLN A 325 -22.93 -29.84 -19.40
CA GLN A 325 -21.94 -29.54 -18.36
C GLN A 325 -20.58 -30.10 -18.81
N SER A 326 -19.59 -29.23 -18.93
CA SER A 326 -18.21 -29.65 -19.12
C SER A 326 -17.81 -30.61 -18.01
N PRO A 327 -17.12 -31.72 -18.31
CA PRO A 327 -16.58 -32.60 -17.29
C PRO A 327 -15.33 -32.00 -16.61
N VAL A 328 -14.82 -30.87 -17.11
CA VAL A 328 -13.70 -30.14 -16.53
C VAL A 328 -14.19 -29.37 -15.31
N GLU A 329 -13.60 -29.65 -14.15
CA GLU A 329 -13.90 -28.91 -12.92
C GLU A 329 -13.45 -27.45 -13.05
N GLU A 330 -14.30 -26.51 -12.65
CA GLU A 330 -13.96 -25.09 -12.64
C GLU A 330 -12.80 -24.81 -11.69
N VAL A 331 -11.95 -23.84 -12.06
CA VAL A 331 -10.78 -23.48 -11.26
C VAL A 331 -11.24 -22.77 -9.99
N VAL A 332 -11.31 -23.50 -8.88
CA VAL A 332 -11.62 -22.93 -7.58
C VAL A 332 -10.47 -22.05 -7.11
N VAL A 333 -10.67 -20.74 -7.13
CA VAL A 333 -9.68 -19.76 -6.68
C VAL A 333 -9.43 -19.89 -5.18
N THR A 334 -8.16 -19.79 -4.78
CA THR A 334 -7.78 -19.96 -3.38
C THR A 334 -8.37 -18.88 -2.46
N ASP A 335 -8.97 -19.31 -1.34
CA ASP A 335 -9.41 -18.41 -0.26
C ASP A 335 -8.25 -17.86 0.60
N GLN A 336 -7.01 -18.23 0.29
CA GLN A 336 -5.87 -17.85 1.10
C GLN A 336 -5.54 -16.36 0.96
N LEU A 337 -5.70 -15.62 2.07
CA LEU A 337 -5.37 -14.20 2.18
C LEU A 337 -3.91 -13.91 1.77
N VAL A 338 -3.73 -12.86 0.96
CA VAL A 338 -2.46 -12.35 0.44
C VAL A 338 -2.01 -11.11 1.20
N TRP A 339 -2.95 -10.25 1.62
CA TRP A 339 -2.67 -8.99 2.31
C TRP A 339 -1.76 -9.12 3.54
N PRO A 340 -1.77 -10.19 4.37
CA PRO A 340 -0.88 -10.27 5.54
C PRO A 340 0.60 -10.34 5.14
N TRP A 341 0.92 -10.99 4.02
CA TRP A 341 2.29 -11.08 3.50
C TRP A 341 2.78 -9.74 2.96
N GLY A 342 1.92 -9.07 2.19
CA GLY A 342 2.18 -7.72 1.69
C GLY A 342 2.39 -6.71 2.80
N LEU A 343 1.43 -6.64 3.73
CA LEU A 343 1.49 -5.75 4.88
C LEU A 343 2.70 -6.04 5.77
N GLY A 344 3.03 -7.32 5.97
CA GLY A 344 4.21 -7.75 6.72
C GLY A 344 5.50 -7.22 6.09
N PHE A 345 5.66 -7.36 4.77
CA PHE A 345 6.79 -6.82 4.03
C PHE A 345 6.90 -5.29 4.18
N ASP A 346 5.78 -4.60 3.98
CA ASP A 346 5.68 -3.14 4.07
C ASP A 346 6.02 -2.62 5.48
N LEU A 347 5.50 -3.26 6.52
CA LEU A 347 5.81 -2.93 7.91
C LEU A 347 7.29 -3.17 8.23
N LEU A 348 7.89 -4.26 7.74
CA LEU A 348 9.32 -4.52 7.91
C LEU A 348 10.17 -3.46 7.21
N LEU A 349 9.79 -3.05 6.00
CA LEU A 349 10.47 -2.00 5.25
C LEU A 349 10.37 -0.65 5.96
N GLY A 350 9.18 -0.29 6.45
CA GLY A 350 8.97 0.91 7.26
C GLY A 350 9.77 0.89 8.57
N ALA A 351 9.75 -0.24 9.30
CA ALA A 351 10.51 -0.42 10.54
C ALA A 351 12.02 -0.30 10.30
N ALA A 352 12.54 -0.88 9.21
CA ALA A 352 13.93 -0.72 8.80
C ALA A 352 14.28 0.76 8.56
N GLY A 353 13.38 1.51 7.90
CA GLY A 353 13.52 2.96 7.73
C GLY A 353 13.63 3.72 9.06
N VAL A 354 12.80 3.39 10.04
CA VAL A 354 12.85 3.97 11.39
C VAL A 354 14.16 3.63 12.11
N VAL A 355 14.57 2.36 12.09
CA VAL A 355 15.84 1.91 12.71
C VAL A 355 17.04 2.65 12.12
N VAL A 356 17.07 2.80 10.79
CA VAL A 356 18.09 3.57 10.09
C VAL A 356 18.08 5.04 10.53
N ALA A 357 16.90 5.65 10.64
CA ALA A 357 16.77 7.04 11.09
C ALA A 357 17.28 7.25 12.52
N VAL A 358 16.91 6.37 13.46
CA VAL A 358 17.38 6.42 14.86
C VAL A 358 18.90 6.27 14.93
N ASN A 359 19.46 5.30 14.19
CA ASN A 359 20.90 5.06 14.17
C ASN A 359 21.69 6.23 13.55
N ARG A 360 21.12 6.93 12.56
CA ARG A 360 21.77 8.11 11.94
C ARG A 360 21.75 9.34 12.83
N LEU A 361 20.77 9.47 13.72
CA LEU A 361 20.67 10.56 14.70
C LEU A 361 21.51 10.33 15.96
N ARG A 362 22.02 9.11 16.15
CA ARG A 362 22.99 8.74 17.19
C ARG A 362 24.37 9.31 16.85
N VAL A 363 24.54 10.63 16.91
CA VAL A 363 25.88 11.23 16.81
C VAL A 363 26.62 10.97 18.14
N PRO A 364 27.79 10.30 18.14
CA PRO A 364 28.65 10.25 19.31
C PRO A 364 29.23 11.64 19.53
N THR A 365 28.97 12.23 20.69
CA THR A 365 29.48 13.55 21.11
C THR A 365 31.00 13.67 21.10
N GLU A 366 31.76 12.56 20.99
CA GLU A 366 33.22 12.54 21.05
C GLU A 366 33.95 12.58 19.70
N ARG A 367 33.28 12.34 18.56
CA ARG A 367 33.97 12.24 17.26
C ARG A 367 33.26 13.03 16.17
N LEU A 368 33.37 14.35 16.24
CA LEU A 368 33.11 15.19 15.08
C LEU A 368 34.28 15.06 14.09
N SER A 369 34.00 14.68 12.85
CA SER A 369 34.97 14.77 11.77
C SER A 369 35.36 16.24 11.55
N ARG A 370 36.67 16.50 11.40
CA ARG A 370 37.22 17.82 11.07
C ARG A 370 36.46 18.39 9.85
N GLY A 371 35.83 19.55 10.02
CA GLY A 371 35.12 20.28 8.96
C GLY A 371 33.61 20.43 9.14
N THR A 372 33.01 19.78 10.14
CA THR A 372 31.59 19.98 10.46
C THR A 372 31.43 21.29 11.24
N ARG A 373 30.98 22.36 10.56
CA ARG A 373 30.60 23.60 11.27
C ARG A 373 29.28 23.33 12.00
N VAL A 374 29.35 23.25 13.32
CA VAL A 374 28.19 23.41 14.18
C VAL A 374 27.90 24.91 14.24
N ALA A 375 26.71 25.31 13.84
CA ALA A 375 26.21 26.67 14.04
C ALA A 375 25.68 26.81 15.47
#